data_AF-A0A963JRG5-F1
#
_entry.id   AF-A0A963JRG5-F1
#
_cell.length_a   1.000
_cell.length_b   1.000
_cell.length_c   1.000
_cell.angle_alpha   90.00
_cell.angle_beta   90.00
_cell.angle_gamma   90.00
#
_symmetry.space_group_name_H-M   'P 1'
#
loop_
_entity.id
_entity.type
_entity.pdbx_description
1 polymer ?
#
loop_
_entity_poly.entity_id
_entity_poly.type
_entity_poly.pdbx_seq_one_letter_code
_entity_poly.pdbx_strand_id
1 'polypeptide(L)'
;MLQKFFSGLAFGAGFFVAVALLGWLVASLLLVPPEGRTIYFGGAPVLGSSGGVQDAGGKQPTLYDLPLEKKIERASVIIVTRFEAVADGRRRAVVAEILKRDPGVRFQYQVGDEYPSASYYPKDGEDRGEGSVVFFEGASADMRYSTTFRGDRVSGLGDIPLKLFRDKCTQTGD
;
A
#
# COMPACT_ATOMS: atom_id res chain seq x y z
N MET A 1 9.61 68.02 -13.26
CA MET A 1 8.80 67.08 -14.09
C MET A 1 9.45 65.71 -14.27
N LEU A 2 10.79 65.61 -14.29
CA LEU A 2 11.51 64.33 -14.44
C LEU A 2 11.22 63.27 -13.35
N GLN A 3 11.03 63.67 -12.08
CA GLN A 3 10.72 62.74 -10.99
C GLN A 3 9.39 61.99 -11.16
N LYS A 4 8.38 62.61 -11.79
CA LYS A 4 7.09 61.95 -12.10
C LYS A 4 7.23 60.92 -13.23
N PHE A 5 8.20 61.11 -14.12
CA PHE A 5 8.50 60.20 -15.21
C PHE A 5 9.23 58.93 -14.71
N PHE A 6 10.21 59.10 -13.80
CA PHE A 6 10.92 57.96 -13.20
C PHE A 6 10.04 57.11 -12.27
N SER A 7 9.09 57.72 -11.55
CA SER A 7 8.12 56.97 -10.75
C SER A 7 7.12 56.19 -11.61
N GLY A 8 6.69 56.76 -12.76
CA GLY A 8 5.92 56.01 -13.76
C GLY A 8 6.70 54.84 -14.38
N LEU A 9 7.99 55.02 -14.64
CA LEU A 9 8.86 53.99 -15.22
C LEU A 9 9.17 52.86 -14.24
N ALA A 10 9.38 53.17 -12.95
CA ALA A 10 9.54 52.16 -11.90
C ALA A 10 8.27 51.32 -11.71
N PHE A 11 7.09 51.93 -11.81
CA PHE A 11 5.81 51.23 -11.74
C PHE A 11 5.58 50.34 -12.97
N GLY A 12 5.92 50.81 -14.17
CA GLY A 12 5.82 50.06 -15.41
C GLY A 12 6.77 48.85 -15.48
N ALA A 13 8.01 49.01 -15.02
CA ALA A 13 8.99 47.92 -14.97
C ALA A 13 8.57 46.82 -13.99
N GLY A 14 8.06 47.19 -12.80
CA GLY A 14 7.55 46.22 -11.83
C GLY A 14 6.35 45.43 -12.36
N PHE A 15 5.42 46.10 -13.05
CA PHE A 15 4.27 45.45 -13.66
C PHE A 15 4.69 44.47 -14.77
N PHE A 16 5.65 44.85 -15.62
CA PHE A 16 6.11 43.99 -16.70
C PHE A 16 6.83 42.73 -16.17
N VAL A 17 7.64 42.85 -15.13
CA VAL A 17 8.30 41.71 -14.48
C VAL A 17 7.27 40.77 -13.85
N ALA A 18 6.23 41.31 -13.19
CA ALA A 18 5.17 40.50 -12.59
C ALA A 18 4.38 39.72 -13.67
N VAL A 19 4.03 40.36 -14.78
CA VAL A 19 3.32 39.70 -15.89
C VAL A 19 4.21 38.65 -16.57
N ALA A 20 5.50 38.92 -16.74
CA ALA A 20 6.45 37.96 -17.30
C ALA A 20 6.61 36.71 -16.40
N LEU A 21 6.70 36.91 -15.07
CA LEU A 21 6.77 35.81 -14.11
C LEU A 21 5.48 34.98 -14.08
N LEU A 22 4.32 35.65 -14.11
CA LEU A 22 3.03 34.97 -14.14
C LEU A 22 2.86 34.17 -15.45
N GLY A 23 3.24 34.77 -16.58
CA GLY A 23 3.25 34.11 -17.88
C GLY A 23 4.19 32.91 -17.93
N TRP A 24 5.39 33.02 -17.36
CA TRP A 24 6.34 31.92 -17.25
C TRP A 24 5.79 30.79 -16.37
N LEU A 25 5.16 31.11 -15.24
CA LEU A 25 4.57 30.11 -14.35
C LEU A 25 3.40 29.36 -15.02
N VAL A 26 2.51 30.08 -15.71
CA VAL A 26 1.40 29.47 -16.46
C VAL A 26 1.90 28.64 -17.64
N ALA A 27 2.88 29.15 -18.39
CA ALA A 27 3.52 28.38 -19.46
C ALA A 27 4.21 27.12 -18.93
N SER A 28 4.88 27.21 -17.78
CA SER A 28 5.52 26.04 -17.15
C SER A 28 4.51 24.98 -16.69
N LEU A 29 3.29 25.38 -16.34
CA LEU A 29 2.21 24.45 -15.98
C LEU A 29 1.57 23.79 -17.21
N LEU A 30 1.51 24.51 -18.35
CA LEU A 30 0.87 24.06 -19.59
C LEU A 30 1.83 23.32 -20.55
N LEU A 31 3.14 23.53 -20.43
CA LEU A 31 4.18 22.83 -21.19
C LEU A 31 4.64 21.53 -20.52
N VAL A 32 3.98 21.09 -19.44
CA VAL A 32 4.11 19.70 -18.98
C VAL A 32 3.21 18.85 -19.89
N PRO A 33 3.75 18.08 -20.85
CA PRO A 33 2.93 17.15 -21.62
C PRO A 33 2.28 16.16 -20.65
N PRO A 34 1.01 15.77 -20.84
CA PRO A 34 0.39 14.68 -20.10
C PRO A 34 0.89 13.33 -20.65
N GLU A 35 2.21 13.17 -20.76
CA GLU A 35 2.81 11.86 -20.94
C GLU A 35 3.13 11.32 -19.56
N GLY A 36 2.72 10.06 -19.35
CA GLY A 36 2.54 9.46 -18.05
C GLY A 36 3.69 9.69 -17.07
N ARG A 37 3.32 10.01 -15.83
CA ARG A 37 4.18 9.77 -14.66
C ARG A 37 4.37 8.26 -14.49
N THR A 38 5.16 7.66 -15.36
CA THR A 38 5.85 6.41 -15.12
C THR A 38 7.16 6.77 -14.44
N ILE A 39 7.23 6.51 -13.14
CA ILE A 39 8.47 6.55 -12.40
C ILE A 39 9.29 5.34 -12.86
N TYR A 40 10.19 5.55 -13.82
CA TYR A 40 11.18 4.54 -14.25
C TYR A 40 12.44 4.69 -13.41
N PHE A 41 12.61 3.82 -12.41
CA PHE A 41 13.95 3.45 -11.93
C PHE A 41 14.49 2.37 -12.87
N GLY A 42 15.73 2.53 -13.32
CA GLY A 42 16.32 1.83 -14.46
C GLY A 42 16.29 0.30 -14.41
N GLY A 43 16.08 -0.29 -15.58
CA GLY A 43 16.22 -1.72 -15.88
C GLY A 43 15.63 -2.02 -17.26
N ALA A 44 16.43 -2.58 -18.17
CA ALA A 44 16.08 -2.84 -19.57
C ALA A 44 14.84 -3.75 -19.73
N PRO A 45 14.08 -3.64 -20.83
CA PRO A 45 12.91 -4.47 -21.06
C PRO A 45 13.34 -5.91 -21.37
N VAL A 46 12.95 -6.85 -20.52
CA VAL A 46 12.99 -8.28 -20.84
C VAL A 46 11.77 -8.58 -21.70
N LEU A 47 12.03 -9.02 -22.92
CA LEU A 47 11.05 -9.55 -23.85
C LEU A 47 10.47 -10.84 -23.24
N GLY A 48 9.29 -10.76 -22.63
CA GLY A 48 8.58 -11.89 -22.02
C GLY A 48 7.23 -12.09 -22.69
N SER A 49 7.23 -12.88 -23.77
CA SER A 49 6.03 -13.48 -24.32
C SER A 49 5.60 -14.66 -23.44
N SER A 50 4.42 -14.59 -22.85
CA SER A 50 3.48 -15.74 -22.76
C SER A 50 2.11 -15.27 -22.28
N GLY A 51 1.07 -15.84 -22.88
CA GLY A 51 -0.27 -15.30 -22.94
C GLY A 51 -1.07 -15.32 -21.64
N GLY A 52 -2.00 -14.37 -21.54
CA GLY A 52 -3.01 -14.30 -20.51
C GLY A 52 -3.86 -13.05 -20.69
N VAL A 53 -4.87 -13.14 -21.57
CA VAL A 53 -6.05 -12.27 -21.71
C VAL A 53 -5.83 -10.79 -21.33
N GLN A 54 -5.52 -9.98 -22.34
CA GLN A 54 -5.73 -8.54 -22.28
C GLN A 54 -7.24 -8.30 -22.23
N ASP A 55 -7.73 -7.84 -21.08
CA ASP A 55 -9.04 -7.22 -21.00
C ASP A 55 -8.86 -5.71 -20.78
N ALA A 56 -9.53 -4.95 -21.63
CA ALA A 56 -9.42 -3.51 -21.76
C ALA A 56 -9.86 -2.81 -20.47
N GLY A 57 -9.02 -1.91 -19.92
CA GLY A 57 -9.44 -0.93 -18.90
C GLY A 57 -9.99 -1.48 -17.57
N GLY A 58 -9.83 -2.77 -17.29
CA GLY A 58 -10.38 -3.42 -16.10
C GLY A 58 -9.54 -3.15 -14.86
N LYS A 59 -10.11 -2.44 -13.88
CA LYS A 59 -9.55 -2.31 -12.54
C LYS A 59 -9.35 -3.73 -11.98
N GLN A 60 -8.11 -4.16 -11.77
CA GLN A 60 -7.84 -5.49 -11.20
C GLN A 60 -8.69 -5.68 -9.92
N PRO A 61 -9.33 -6.84 -9.73
CA PRO A 61 -10.18 -7.08 -8.57
C PRO A 61 -9.36 -6.91 -7.29
N THR A 62 -10.00 -6.37 -6.24
CA THR A 62 -9.31 -6.19 -4.97
C THR A 62 -9.02 -7.55 -4.34
N LEU A 63 -7.98 -7.63 -3.50
CA LEU A 63 -7.64 -8.88 -2.81
C LEU A 63 -8.80 -9.39 -1.94
N TYR A 64 -9.71 -8.51 -1.52
CA TYR A 64 -10.90 -8.86 -0.75
C TYR A 64 -11.87 -9.78 -1.53
N ASP A 65 -12.03 -9.53 -2.83
CA ASP A 65 -13.04 -10.18 -3.69
C ASP A 65 -12.59 -11.54 -4.26
N LEU A 66 -11.31 -11.87 -4.11
CA LEU A 66 -10.73 -13.09 -4.65
C LEU A 66 -11.09 -14.32 -3.81
N PRO A 67 -11.18 -15.53 -4.41
CA PRO A 67 -11.21 -16.76 -3.63
C PRO A 67 -9.89 -16.96 -2.87
N LEU A 68 -9.93 -17.71 -1.77
CA LEU A 68 -8.80 -17.88 -0.83
C LEU A 68 -7.49 -18.25 -1.53
N GLU A 69 -7.53 -19.23 -2.41
CA GLU A 69 -6.36 -19.73 -3.14
C GLU A 69 -5.71 -18.60 -3.97
N LYS A 70 -6.53 -17.77 -4.63
CA LYS A 70 -6.06 -16.60 -5.39
C LYS A 70 -5.57 -15.47 -4.49
N LYS A 71 -6.13 -15.31 -3.29
CA LYS A 71 -5.55 -14.38 -2.28
C LYS A 71 -4.15 -14.82 -1.87
N ILE A 72 -3.95 -16.12 -1.61
CA ILE A 72 -2.66 -16.68 -1.20
C ILE A 72 -1.64 -16.56 -2.33
N GLU A 73 -2.01 -16.95 -3.55
CA GLU A 73 -1.16 -16.87 -4.74
C GLU A 73 -0.69 -15.43 -5.00
N ARG A 74 -1.62 -14.48 -4.98
CA ARG A 74 -1.35 -13.07 -5.27
C ARG A 74 -0.62 -12.33 -4.15
N ALA A 75 -0.75 -12.79 -2.91
CA ALA A 75 -0.08 -12.15 -1.79
C ALA A 75 1.43 -12.42 -1.84
N SER A 76 2.18 -11.33 -1.82
CA SER A 76 3.65 -11.31 -1.75
C SER A 76 4.19 -11.68 -0.37
N VAL A 77 3.45 -11.32 0.69
CA VAL A 77 3.73 -11.70 2.08
C VAL A 77 2.42 -11.99 2.78
N ILE A 78 2.42 -13.02 3.63
CA ILE A 78 1.30 -13.34 4.53
C ILE A 78 1.88 -13.50 5.93
N ILE A 79 1.32 -12.77 6.89
CA ILE A 79 1.69 -12.91 8.31
C ILE A 79 0.48 -13.25 9.16
N VAL A 80 0.76 -13.88 10.30
CA VAL A 80 -0.18 -14.03 11.41
C VAL A 80 0.30 -13.15 12.55
N THR A 81 -0.60 -12.35 13.10
CA THR A 81 -0.38 -11.51 14.28
C THR A 81 -1.20 -12.03 15.45
N ARG A 82 -0.74 -11.82 16.68
CA ARG A 82 -1.49 -12.06 17.92
C ARG A 82 -1.67 -10.77 18.70
N PHE A 83 -2.84 -10.60 19.30
CA PHE A 83 -3.13 -9.46 20.14
C PHE A 83 -2.65 -9.71 21.57
N GLU A 84 -1.77 -8.84 22.04
CA GLU A 84 -1.28 -8.85 23.41
C GLU A 84 -1.86 -7.65 24.16
N ALA A 85 -2.26 -7.87 25.42
CA ALA A 85 -2.66 -6.78 26.29
C ALA A 85 -1.42 -6.00 26.77
N VAL A 86 -1.48 -4.68 26.67
CA VAL A 86 -0.47 -3.77 27.20
C VAL A 86 -1.07 -2.99 28.37
N ALA A 87 -0.22 -2.50 29.28
CA ALA A 87 -0.64 -1.86 30.54
C ALA A 87 -1.52 -0.61 30.37
N ASP A 88 -1.49 0.02 29.19
CA ASP A 88 -2.30 1.19 28.81
C ASP A 88 -3.71 0.82 28.33
N GLY A 89 -4.09 -0.46 28.38
CA GLY A 89 -5.37 -0.95 27.86
C GLY A 89 -5.40 -1.15 26.35
N ARG A 90 -4.30 -0.86 25.64
CA ARG A 90 -4.14 -1.15 24.21
C ARG A 90 -3.96 -2.64 23.99
N ARG A 91 -4.52 -3.12 22.88
CA ARG A 91 -4.17 -4.41 22.28
C ARG A 91 -3.13 -4.18 21.19
N ARG A 92 -1.88 -4.56 21.44
CA ARG A 92 -0.83 -4.52 20.41
C ARG A 92 -0.89 -5.79 19.56
N ALA A 93 -0.75 -5.64 18.26
CA ALA A 93 -0.65 -6.78 17.35
C ALA A 93 0.83 -7.13 17.15
N VAL A 94 1.24 -8.31 17.59
CA VAL A 94 2.62 -8.80 17.46
C VAL A 94 2.67 -9.85 16.38
N VAL A 95 3.64 -9.77 15.46
CA VAL A 95 3.85 -10.76 14.41
C VAL A 95 4.25 -12.08 15.06
N ALA A 96 3.35 -13.07 15.01
CA ALA A 96 3.59 -14.39 15.57
C ALA A 96 4.26 -15.32 14.55
N GLU A 97 3.86 -15.23 13.29
CA GLU A 97 4.34 -16.13 12.22
C GLU A 97 4.37 -15.38 10.88
N ILE A 98 5.33 -15.72 10.02
CA ILE A 98 5.36 -15.33 8.60
C ILE A 98 5.10 -16.59 7.80
N LEU A 99 3.94 -16.68 7.15
CA LEU A 99 3.47 -17.89 6.46
C LEU A 99 3.93 -17.98 5.01
N LYS A 100 4.08 -16.82 4.36
CA LYS A 100 4.54 -16.72 2.97
C LYS A 100 5.37 -15.46 2.82
N ARG A 101 6.45 -15.54 2.04
CA ARG A 101 7.25 -14.40 1.60
C ARG A 101 7.89 -14.72 0.26
N ASP A 102 7.50 -13.97 -0.77
CA ASP A 102 8.08 -14.12 -2.10
C ASP A 102 9.54 -13.59 -2.13
N PRO A 103 10.40 -14.19 -2.96
CA PRO A 103 11.78 -13.76 -3.09
C PRO A 103 11.87 -12.32 -3.63
N GLY A 104 12.80 -11.54 -3.08
CA GLY A 104 13.01 -10.14 -3.51
C GLY A 104 12.02 -9.12 -2.95
N VAL A 105 11.04 -9.53 -2.14
CA VAL A 105 10.10 -8.61 -1.50
C VAL A 105 10.73 -7.93 -0.28
N ARG A 106 10.61 -6.59 -0.25
CA ARG A 106 10.99 -5.77 0.89
C ARG A 106 9.90 -5.82 1.94
N PHE A 107 10.15 -6.57 3.00
CA PHE A 107 9.28 -6.67 4.17
C PHE A 107 10.10 -6.41 5.43
N GLN A 108 9.66 -5.43 6.21
CA GLN A 108 10.45 -4.86 7.31
C GLN A 108 10.18 -5.50 8.68
N TYR A 109 9.12 -6.30 8.81
CA TYR A 109 8.76 -6.93 10.08
C TYR A 109 9.32 -8.34 10.19
N GLN A 110 9.67 -8.72 11.42
CA GLN A 110 10.09 -10.06 11.82
C GLN A 110 9.11 -10.64 12.85
N VAL A 111 9.22 -11.94 13.10
CA VAL A 111 8.49 -12.57 14.20
C VAL A 111 8.90 -11.93 15.53
N GLY A 112 7.92 -11.52 16.32
CA GLY A 112 8.09 -10.79 17.57
C GLY A 112 7.94 -9.27 17.44
N ASP A 113 7.95 -8.71 16.22
CA ASP A 113 7.77 -7.28 16.02
C ASP A 113 6.31 -6.87 16.21
N GLU A 114 6.09 -5.65 16.68
CA GLU A 114 4.76 -5.04 16.64
C GLU A 114 4.40 -4.66 15.21
N TYR A 115 3.17 -4.98 14.80
CA TYR A 115 2.53 -4.49 13.59
C TYR A 115 1.49 -3.40 13.97
N PRO A 116 1.86 -2.11 13.91
CA PRO A 116 1.04 -1.05 14.48
C PRO A 116 -0.34 -0.93 13.83
N SER A 117 -0.44 -1.19 12.53
CA SER A 117 -1.68 -1.04 11.76
C SER A 117 -2.82 -1.98 12.19
N ALA A 118 -2.51 -3.09 12.87
CA ALA A 118 -3.53 -3.99 13.44
C ALA A 118 -3.74 -3.79 14.94
N SER A 119 -2.94 -2.95 15.59
CA SER A 119 -3.09 -2.63 17.01
C SER A 119 -4.30 -1.72 17.23
N TYR A 120 -4.99 -1.86 18.35
CA TYR A 120 -6.22 -1.10 18.61
C TYR A 120 -6.47 -0.91 20.10
N TYR A 121 -7.33 0.05 20.44
CA TYR A 121 -7.92 0.18 21.76
C TYR A 121 -9.31 -0.46 21.73
N PRO A 122 -9.55 -1.52 22.51
CA PRO A 122 -10.86 -2.16 22.56
C PRO A 122 -11.90 -1.19 23.13
N LYS A 123 -13.09 -1.18 22.53
CA LYS A 123 -14.29 -0.55 23.11
C LYS A 123 -15.05 -1.57 23.96
N ASP A 124 -15.89 -1.09 24.87
CA ASP A 124 -16.74 -1.99 25.67
C ASP A 124 -17.60 -2.88 24.76
N GLY A 125 -17.49 -4.19 24.97
CA GLY A 125 -18.17 -5.21 24.16
C GLY A 125 -17.54 -5.51 22.79
N GLU A 126 -16.41 -4.86 22.43
CA GLU A 126 -15.70 -5.13 21.17
C GLU A 126 -14.65 -6.23 21.36
N ASP A 127 -14.90 -7.40 20.77
CA ASP A 127 -13.96 -8.51 20.71
C ASP A 127 -13.51 -8.76 19.26
N ARG A 128 -12.24 -8.47 18.97
CA ARG A 128 -11.61 -8.72 17.66
C ARG A 128 -10.92 -10.08 17.58
N GLY A 129 -11.12 -10.95 18.57
CA GLY A 129 -10.50 -12.27 18.64
C GLY A 129 -9.08 -12.22 19.17
N GLU A 130 -8.28 -13.22 18.80
CA GLU A 130 -6.94 -13.45 19.34
C GLU A 130 -5.83 -12.82 18.49
N GLY A 131 -6.14 -12.45 17.25
CA GLY A 131 -5.16 -11.94 16.32
C GLY A 131 -5.71 -11.76 14.91
N SER A 132 -4.82 -11.48 13.97
CA SER A 132 -5.18 -11.27 12.56
C SER A 132 -4.23 -11.94 11.59
N VAL A 133 -4.77 -12.41 10.48
CA VAL A 133 -4.03 -12.74 9.26
C VAL A 133 -3.98 -11.50 8.38
N VAL A 134 -2.78 -11.14 7.89
CA VAL A 134 -2.58 -9.96 7.05
C VAL A 134 -1.89 -10.35 5.75
N PHE A 135 -2.45 -9.89 4.64
CA PHE A 135 -2.00 -10.13 3.28
C PHE A 135 -1.40 -8.84 2.71
N PHE A 136 -0.20 -8.96 2.18
CA PHE A 136 0.53 -7.87 1.54
C PHE A 136 0.75 -8.16 0.05
N GLU A 137 0.74 -7.13 -0.78
CA GLU A 137 0.94 -7.24 -2.23
C GLU A 137 2.05 -6.30 -2.71
N GLY A 138 2.80 -6.77 -3.71
CA GLY A 138 3.83 -5.99 -4.40
C GLY A 138 5.22 -6.07 -3.76
N ALA A 139 6.20 -5.51 -4.46
CA ALA A 139 7.62 -5.58 -4.08
C ALA A 139 7.96 -4.86 -2.76
N SER A 140 7.11 -3.94 -2.31
CA SER A 140 7.26 -3.22 -1.04
C SER A 140 6.33 -3.75 0.07
N ALA A 141 5.67 -4.89 -0.17
CA ALA A 141 4.72 -5.51 0.75
C ALA A 141 3.71 -4.50 1.34
N ASP A 142 2.86 -3.94 0.48
CA ASP A 142 1.79 -3.03 0.91
C ASP A 142 0.60 -3.86 1.43
N MET A 143 0.05 -3.53 2.60
CA MET A 143 -1.11 -4.23 3.14
C MET A 143 -2.33 -4.03 2.24
N ARG A 144 -2.95 -5.14 1.80
CA ARG A 144 -4.15 -5.11 0.94
C ARG A 144 -5.38 -5.70 1.59
N TYR A 145 -5.20 -6.65 2.49
CA TYR A 145 -6.29 -7.33 3.15
C TYR A 145 -5.87 -7.85 4.52
N SER A 146 -6.78 -7.82 5.48
CA SER A 146 -6.58 -8.43 6.78
C SER A 146 -7.90 -8.97 7.32
N THR A 147 -7.83 -10.04 8.09
CA THR A 147 -9.00 -10.55 8.81
C THR A 147 -8.58 -11.17 10.13
N THR A 148 -9.50 -11.18 11.10
CA THR A 148 -9.24 -11.69 12.44
C THR A 148 -9.50 -13.17 12.55
N PHE A 149 -8.90 -13.80 13.56
CA PHE A 149 -9.19 -15.17 13.94
C PHE A 149 -9.56 -15.26 15.43
N ARG A 150 -10.38 -16.26 15.78
CA ARG A 150 -10.77 -16.57 17.16
C ARG A 150 -10.63 -18.07 17.36
N GLY A 151 -9.94 -18.49 18.41
CA GLY A 151 -9.55 -19.89 18.60
C GLY A 151 -8.77 -20.41 17.39
N ASP A 152 -9.28 -21.48 16.79
CA ASP A 152 -8.66 -22.14 15.64
C ASP A 152 -9.22 -21.69 14.29
N ARG A 153 -10.07 -20.65 14.20
CA ARG A 153 -10.82 -20.29 12.98
C ARG A 153 -10.57 -18.88 12.48
N VAL A 154 -10.39 -18.74 11.15
CA VAL A 154 -10.24 -17.45 10.47
C VAL A 154 -11.55 -17.03 9.82
N SER A 155 -12.25 -16.08 10.44
CA SER A 155 -13.65 -15.75 10.10
C SER A 155 -13.80 -15.17 8.68
N GLY A 156 -12.93 -14.25 8.28
CA GLY A 156 -13.00 -13.62 6.95
C GLY A 156 -12.52 -14.49 5.79
N LEU A 157 -12.07 -15.72 6.05
CA LEU A 157 -11.64 -16.68 5.04
C LEU A 157 -12.59 -17.90 4.98
N GLY A 158 -13.88 -17.67 5.21
CA GLY A 158 -14.90 -18.73 5.17
C GLY A 158 -14.81 -19.69 6.36
N ASP A 159 -14.40 -19.18 7.53
CA ASP A 159 -14.28 -19.97 8.76
C ASP A 159 -13.32 -21.17 8.65
N ILE A 160 -12.29 -21.03 7.82
CA ILE A 160 -11.26 -22.05 7.63
C ILE A 160 -10.44 -22.24 8.94
N PRO A 161 -10.08 -23.49 9.30
CA PRO A 161 -9.14 -23.73 10.38
C PRO A 161 -7.78 -23.08 10.10
N LEU A 162 -7.22 -22.38 11.09
CA LEU A 162 -5.93 -21.70 10.98
C LEU A 162 -4.82 -22.68 10.60
N LYS A 163 -4.89 -23.94 11.07
CA LYS A 163 -3.97 -25.01 10.66
C LYS A 163 -4.04 -25.29 9.15
N LEU A 164 -5.25 -25.48 8.61
CA LEU A 164 -5.44 -25.73 7.18
C LEU A 164 -5.02 -24.51 6.33
N PHE A 165 -5.25 -23.30 6.84
CA PHE A 165 -4.78 -22.09 6.18
C PHE A 165 -3.24 -22.02 6.09
N ARG A 166 -2.54 -22.39 7.17
CA ARG A 166 -1.07 -22.49 7.16
C ARG A 166 -0.60 -23.48 6.11
N ASP A 167 -1.21 -24.67 6.07
CA ASP A 167 -0.86 -25.72 5.11
C ASP A 167 -1.06 -25.27 3.65
N LYS A 168 -2.10 -24.48 3.37
CA LYS A 168 -2.32 -23.89 2.03
C LYS A 168 -1.26 -22.84 1.66
N CYS A 169 -0.76 -22.08 2.64
CA CYS A 169 0.26 -21.06 2.39
C CYS A 169 1.62 -21.67 2.03
N THR A 170 2.00 -22.78 2.67
CA THR A 170 3.28 -23.46 2.40
C THR A 170 3.27 -24.21 1.06
N GLN A 171 2.14 -24.81 0.68
CA GLN A 171 2.01 -25.53 -0.60
C GLN A 171 2.11 -24.65 -1.86
N THR A 172 1.94 -23.33 -1.73
CA THR A 172 1.99 -22.39 -2.87
C THR A 172 3.38 -21.75 -3.03
N GLY A 173 4.35 -22.11 -2.16
CA GLY A 173 5.68 -21.50 -2.10
C GLY A 173 6.83 -22.31 -2.70
N ASP A 174 6.54 -23.47 -3.29
CA ASP A 174 7.48 -24.31 -4.07
C ASP A 174 7.28 -24.10 -5.58
#